data_AF-A0A7S2EB48-F1
#
_entry.id   AF-A0A7S2EB48-F1
#
_cell.length_a   1.000
_cell.length_b   1.000
_cell.length_c   1.000
_cell.angle_alpha   90.00
_cell.angle_beta   90.00
_cell.angle_gamma   90.00
#
_symmetry.space_group_name_H-M   'P 1'
#
loop_
_entity.id
_entity.type
_entity.pdbx_description
1 polymer ?
#
loop_
_entity_poly.entity_id
_entity_poly.type
_entity_poly.pdbx_seq_one_letter_code
_entity_poly.pdbx_strand_id
1 'polypeptide(L)'
;AKFDHFPYDNLLFTNKVCPTLKIRKIARSKYDRVWNSHIPRFDHFCGWLNQPIGEENYRFFLMFLTIHVMMCWYGTIVTAKLFWGETIDADLFNATFFVAETGQEIKATKMVVFQYLLAKHFYLASVLLVMAIMGI
;
A
#
# COMPACT_ATOMS: atom_id res chain seq x y z
N ALA A 1 -23.97 -13.82 -23.42
CA ALA A 1 -23.59 -12.41 -23.19
C ALA A 1 -22.17 -12.38 -22.60
N LYS A 2 -21.37 -11.32 -22.84
CA LYS A 2 -19.92 -11.25 -22.52
C LYS A 2 -19.55 -11.58 -21.06
N PHE A 3 -20.45 -11.46 -20.08
CA PHE A 3 -20.15 -11.71 -18.66
C PHE A 3 -21.02 -12.81 -18.02
N ASP A 4 -21.87 -13.46 -18.82
CA ASP A 4 -22.85 -14.44 -18.33
C ASP A 4 -22.32 -15.86 -18.46
N HIS A 5 -21.25 -16.16 -17.71
CA HIS A 5 -20.54 -17.46 -17.75
C HIS A 5 -20.63 -18.24 -16.44
N PHE A 6 -21.05 -17.59 -15.36
CA PHE A 6 -21.24 -18.25 -14.07
C PHE A 6 -22.66 -18.78 -13.94
N PRO A 7 -22.84 -20.05 -13.53
CA PRO A 7 -24.18 -20.59 -13.32
C PRO A 7 -24.86 -19.93 -12.12
N TYR A 8 -26.19 -19.89 -12.16
CA TYR A 8 -27.00 -19.57 -10.99
C TYR A 8 -27.04 -20.81 -10.08
N ASP A 9 -26.52 -20.69 -8.86
CA ASP A 9 -26.55 -21.77 -7.86
C ASP A 9 -27.89 -21.83 -7.10
N ASN A 10 -28.77 -20.84 -7.31
CA ASN A 10 -30.04 -20.66 -6.61
C ASN A 10 -29.95 -20.61 -5.07
N LEU A 11 -28.74 -20.41 -4.54
CA LEU A 11 -28.45 -20.24 -3.12
C LEU A 11 -27.98 -18.80 -2.87
N LEU A 12 -26.88 -18.42 -3.51
CA LEU A 12 -26.30 -17.08 -3.44
C LEU A 12 -26.69 -16.25 -4.68
N PHE A 13 -26.72 -16.88 -5.85
CA PHE A 13 -26.99 -16.27 -7.14
C PHE A 13 -28.26 -16.87 -7.73
N THR A 14 -29.35 -16.11 -7.62
CA THR A 14 -30.65 -16.45 -8.19
C THR A 14 -30.92 -15.61 -9.42
N ASN A 15 -31.64 -16.17 -10.40
CA ASN A 15 -32.04 -15.45 -11.61
C ASN A 15 -33.12 -14.42 -11.28
N LYS A 16 -32.69 -13.22 -10.86
CA LYS A 16 -33.54 -12.10 -10.46
C LYS A 16 -33.34 -10.92 -11.41
N VAL A 17 -34.36 -10.09 -11.52
CA VAL A 17 -34.28 -8.81 -12.24
C VAL A 17 -33.85 -7.72 -11.26
N CYS A 18 -32.99 -6.81 -11.72
CA CYS A 18 -32.57 -5.65 -10.93
C CYS A 18 -33.76 -4.70 -10.77
N PRO A 19 -34.15 -4.31 -9.54
CA PRO A 19 -35.28 -3.42 -9.34
C PRO A 19 -35.03 -2.02 -9.90
N THR A 20 -33.77 -1.56 -9.95
CA THR A 20 -33.38 -0.24 -10.43
C THR A 20 -33.28 -0.20 -11.95
N LEU A 21 -32.43 -1.03 -12.54
CA LEU A 21 -32.13 -1.00 -13.98
C LEU A 21 -33.10 -1.84 -14.81
N LYS A 22 -33.97 -2.64 -14.19
CA LYS A 22 -34.93 -3.55 -14.85
C LYS A 22 -34.30 -4.58 -15.81
N ILE A 23 -32.99 -4.82 -15.69
CA ILE A 23 -32.26 -5.86 -16.42
C ILE A 23 -32.10 -7.13 -15.59
N ARG A 24 -31.92 -8.29 -16.23
CA ARG A 24 -31.55 -9.54 -15.53
C ARG A 24 -30.21 -9.38 -14.83
N LYS A 25 -30.14 -9.73 -13.54
CA LYS A 25 -28.89 -9.75 -12.77
C LYS A 25 -28.06 -10.95 -13.21
N ILE A 26 -26.86 -10.70 -13.70
CA ILE A 26 -25.89 -11.75 -14.00
C ILE A 26 -25.42 -12.37 -12.68
N ALA A 27 -25.17 -13.68 -12.66
CA ALA A 27 -24.60 -14.34 -11.48
C ALA A 27 -23.29 -13.67 -11.05
N ARG A 28 -23.05 -13.55 -9.74
CA ARG A 28 -21.92 -12.83 -9.14
C ARG A 28 -21.79 -11.33 -9.47
N SER A 29 -22.82 -10.70 -10.05
CA SER A 29 -22.81 -9.24 -10.29
C SER A 29 -23.43 -8.45 -9.13
N LYS A 30 -22.97 -7.21 -8.93
CA LYS A 30 -23.55 -6.27 -7.97
C LYS A 30 -23.87 -4.94 -8.66
N TYR A 31 -25.01 -4.35 -8.31
CA TYR A 31 -25.36 -3.01 -8.77
C TYR A 31 -24.53 -1.98 -8.00
N ASP A 32 -23.81 -1.14 -8.74
CA ASP A 32 -23.09 0.01 -8.20
C ASP A 32 -23.89 1.29 -8.49
N ARG A 33 -24.14 2.10 -7.46
CA ARG A 33 -24.92 3.34 -7.57
C ARG A 33 -24.13 4.49 -8.18
N VAL A 34 -22.82 4.53 -7.97
CA VAL A 34 -21.93 5.57 -8.48
C VAL A 34 -21.79 5.42 -10.00
N TRP A 35 -21.64 4.18 -10.45
CA TRP A 35 -21.49 3.84 -11.86
C TRP A 35 -22.81 3.51 -12.57
N ASN A 36 -23.93 3.55 -11.84
CA ASN A 36 -25.28 3.25 -12.32
C ASN A 36 -25.36 1.98 -13.20
N SER A 37 -24.63 0.93 -12.83
CA SER A 37 -24.46 -0.27 -13.65
C SER A 37 -24.21 -1.51 -12.79
N HIS A 38 -24.42 -2.69 -13.38
CA HIS A 38 -24.05 -3.95 -12.75
C HIS A 38 -22.60 -4.28 -13.05
N ILE A 39 -21.79 -4.37 -12.00
CA ILE A 39 -20.39 -4.78 -12.09
C ILE A 39 -20.34 -6.31 -12.07
N PRO A 40 -19.89 -6.97 -13.15
CA PRO A 40 -19.76 -8.43 -13.21
C PRO A 40 -18.62 -8.91 -12.31
N ARG A 41 -18.79 -10.10 -11.70
CA ARG A 41 -17.85 -10.67 -10.71
C ARG A 41 -17.36 -9.61 -9.72
N PHE A 42 -18.31 -8.88 -9.13
CA PHE A 42 -18.00 -7.78 -8.23
C PHE A 42 -17.19 -8.28 -7.04
N ASP A 43 -16.09 -7.60 -6.76
CA ASP A 43 -15.26 -7.83 -5.58
C ASP A 43 -15.54 -6.76 -4.52
N HIS A 44 -15.10 -5.52 -4.75
CA HIS A 44 -15.32 -4.40 -3.83
C HIS A 44 -15.30 -3.05 -4.56
N PHE A 45 -15.76 -1.99 -3.88
CA PHE A 45 -15.49 -0.61 -4.33
C PHE A 45 -14.18 -0.15 -3.71
N CYS A 46 -13.16 0.09 -4.52
CA CYS A 46 -11.86 0.54 -4.04
C CYS A 46 -11.88 2.06 -3.86
N GLY A 47 -11.84 2.54 -2.62
CA GLY A 47 -11.78 3.97 -2.32
C GLY A 47 -10.51 4.64 -2.86
N TRP A 48 -9.39 3.92 -2.90
CA TRP A 48 -8.10 4.43 -3.39
C TRP A 48 -8.08 4.68 -4.90
N LEU A 49 -8.76 3.82 -5.66
CA LEU A 49 -8.88 3.95 -7.12
C LEU A 49 -10.18 4.64 -7.55
N ASN A 50 -11.01 5.01 -6.57
CA ASN A 50 -12.34 5.59 -6.75
C ASN A 50 -13.20 4.86 -7.80
N GLN A 51 -13.15 3.52 -7.81
CA GLN A 51 -13.87 2.69 -8.78
C GLN A 51 -14.16 1.28 -8.23
N PRO A 52 -15.21 0.60 -8.73
CA PRO A 52 -15.48 -0.78 -8.41
C PRO A 52 -14.48 -1.71 -9.09
N ILE A 53 -14.03 -2.71 -8.35
CA ILE A 53 -13.20 -3.80 -8.84
C ILE A 53 -14.10 -4.99 -9.16
N GLY A 54 -13.97 -5.50 -10.38
CA GLY A 54 -14.78 -6.59 -10.91
C GLY A 54 -14.08 -7.27 -12.09
N GLU A 55 -14.84 -8.02 -12.89
CA GLU A 55 -14.28 -8.95 -13.88
C GLU A 55 -13.28 -8.32 -14.86
N GLU A 56 -13.56 -7.11 -15.35
CA GLU A 56 -12.76 -6.46 -16.38
C GLU A 56 -11.45 -5.86 -15.86
N ASN A 57 -11.43 -5.36 -14.63
CA ASN A 57 -10.26 -4.67 -14.06
C ASN A 57 -9.52 -5.45 -12.96
N TYR A 58 -10.04 -6.59 -12.50
CA TYR A 58 -9.42 -7.37 -11.42
C TYR A 58 -7.96 -7.74 -11.69
N ARG A 59 -7.61 -8.10 -12.94
CA ARG A 59 -6.21 -8.42 -13.31
C ARG A 59 -5.28 -7.22 -13.17
N PHE A 60 -5.76 -6.03 -13.53
CA PHE A 60 -5.00 -4.79 -13.46
C PHE A 60 -4.87 -4.31 -12.02
N PHE A 61 -5.91 -4.53 -11.21
CA PHE A 61 -5.86 -4.30 -9.77
C PHE A 61 -4.81 -5.17 -9.09
N LEU A 62 -4.73 -6.47 -9.42
CA LEU A 62 -3.67 -7.34 -8.90
C LEU A 62 -2.28 -6.90 -9.34
N MET A 63 -2.10 -6.54 -10.63
CA MET A 63 -0.84 -6.01 -11.13
C MET A 63 -0.45 -4.70 -10.42
N PHE A 64 -1.40 -3.81 -10.18
CA PHE A 64 -1.21 -2.58 -9.41
C PHE A 64 -0.71 -2.89 -7.99
N LEU A 65 -1.34 -3.83 -7.28
CA LEU A 65 -0.89 -4.24 -5.94
C LEU A 65 0.52 -4.82 -5.96
N THR A 66 0.83 -5.69 -6.93
CA THR A 66 2.18 -6.26 -7.06
C THR A 66 3.24 -5.20 -7.31
N ILE A 67 3.00 -4.28 -8.25
CA ILE A 67 3.94 -3.19 -8.54
C ILE A 67 4.08 -2.26 -7.34
N HIS A 68 2.97 -1.97 -6.65
CA HIS A 68 2.99 -1.14 -5.44
C HIS A 68 3.91 -1.73 -4.36
N VAL A 69 3.73 -3.01 -4.03
CA VAL A 69 4.60 -3.72 -3.07
C VAL A 69 6.06 -3.69 -3.54
N MET A 70 6.34 -4.00 -4.81
CA MET A 70 7.71 -3.96 -5.35
C MET A 70 8.35 -2.57 -5.21
N MET A 71 7.58 -1.50 -5.48
CA MET A 71 8.06 -0.12 -5.33
C MET A 71 8.31 0.25 -3.86
N CYS A 72 7.47 -0.21 -2.93
CA CYS A 72 7.68 -0.03 -1.49
C CYS A 72 8.96 -0.74 -1.00
N TRP A 73 9.21 -1.97 -1.46
CA TRP A 73 10.45 -2.69 -1.16
C TRP A 73 11.68 -1.99 -1.74
N TYR A 74 11.59 -1.54 -3.00
CA TYR A 74 12.66 -0.76 -3.64
C TYR A 74 12.97 0.51 -2.84
N GLY A 75 11.95 1.30 -2.48
CA GLY A 75 12.10 2.51 -1.67
C GLY A 75 12.70 2.25 -0.30
N THR A 76 12.30 1.14 0.35
CA THR A 76 12.87 0.70 1.63
C THR A 76 14.35 0.39 1.51
N ILE A 77 14.76 -0.39 0.51
CA ILE A 77 16.16 -0.76 0.28
C ILE A 77 17.02 0.48 -0.04
N VAL A 78 16.53 1.36 -0.93
CA VAL A 78 17.27 2.58 -1.32
C VAL A 78 17.46 3.50 -0.12
N THR A 79 16.40 3.75 0.65
CA THR A 79 16.47 4.66 1.81
C THR A 79 17.33 4.07 2.93
N ALA A 80 17.26 2.76 3.18
CA ALA A 80 18.15 2.10 4.12
C ALA A 80 19.63 2.19 3.72
N LYS A 81 19.93 2.03 2.42
CA LYS A 81 21.29 2.24 1.89
C LYS A 81 21.77 3.68 2.03
N LEU A 82 20.88 4.66 1.87
CA LEU A 82 21.22 6.07 2.06
C LEU A 82 21.62 6.36 3.51
N PHE A 83 20.86 5.86 4.49
CA PHE A 83 21.21 5.96 5.90
C PHE A 83 22.54 5.28 6.22
N TRP A 84 22.78 4.11 5.62
CA TRP A 84 24.05 3.40 5.78
C TRP A 84 25.24 4.19 5.20
N GLY A 85 25.04 4.82 4.03
CA GLY A 85 26.03 5.72 3.43
C GLY A 85 26.38 6.88 4.37
N GLU A 86 25.36 7.60 4.87
CA GLU A 86 25.55 8.71 5.81
C GLU A 86 26.30 8.26 7.08
N THR A 87 26.01 7.06 7.61
CA THR A 87 26.74 6.54 8.78
C THR A 87 28.23 6.34 8.55
N ILE A 88 28.61 5.96 7.34
CA ILE A 88 30.00 5.73 6.97
C ILE A 88 30.68 7.05 6.61
N ASP A 89 30.05 7.89 5.79
CA ASP A 89 30.64 9.13 5.30
C ASP A 89 30.91 10.14 6.43
N ALA A 90 30.02 10.18 7.44
CA ALA A 90 30.19 11.01 8.62
C ALA A 90 30.93 10.31 9.78
N ASP A 91 31.43 9.09 9.56
CA ASP A 91 32.12 8.25 10.56
C ASP A 91 31.41 8.22 11.93
N LEU A 92 30.08 8.07 11.89
CA LEU A 92 29.20 8.29 13.04
C LEU A 92 29.48 7.34 14.21
N PHE A 93 30.06 6.17 13.95
CA PHE A 93 30.39 5.19 14.99
C PHE A 93 31.70 5.48 15.73
N ASN A 94 32.57 6.34 15.19
CA ASN A 94 33.78 6.80 15.87
C ASN A 94 33.64 8.24 16.40
N ALA A 95 32.60 8.96 15.98
CA ALA A 95 32.31 10.31 16.44
C ALA A 95 31.99 10.40 17.94
N THR A 96 32.33 11.53 18.55
CA THR A 96 31.89 11.92 19.89
C THR A 96 30.60 12.73 19.82
N PHE A 97 29.65 12.42 20.69
CA PHE A 97 28.39 13.16 20.79
C PHE A 97 28.32 13.90 22.12
N PHE A 98 27.59 15.00 22.16
CA PHE A 98 27.42 15.83 23.36
C PHE A 98 25.96 15.84 23.79
N VAL A 99 25.72 15.68 25.10
CA VAL A 99 24.39 15.88 25.69
C VAL A 99 24.13 17.38 25.80
N ALA A 100 23.08 17.88 25.15
CA ALA A 100 22.79 19.31 25.09
C ALA A 100 22.59 19.98 26.46
N GLU A 101 22.05 19.23 27.44
CA GLU A 101 21.75 19.74 28.78
C GLU A 101 22.98 19.78 29.71
N THR A 102 23.85 18.76 29.64
CA THR A 102 24.96 18.59 30.59
C THR A 102 26.33 18.86 29.96
N GLY A 103 26.42 18.97 28.64
CA GLY A 103 27.66 19.09 27.89
C GLY A 103 28.54 17.84 27.96
N GLN A 104 28.06 16.74 28.55
CA GLN A 104 28.86 15.54 28.74
C GLN A 104 29.08 14.82 27.41
N GLU A 105 30.32 14.38 27.18
CA GLU A 105 30.69 13.57 26.04
C GLU A 105 30.19 12.13 26.22
N ILE A 106 29.49 11.63 25.20
CA ILE A 106 29.05 10.25 25.10
C ILE A 106 29.65 9.61 23.85
N LYS A 107 30.07 8.35 23.98
CA LYS A 107 30.56 7.57 22.84
C LYS A 107 29.40 7.18 21.94
N ALA A 108 29.68 7.11 20.64
CA ALA A 108 28.72 6.62 19.66
C ALA A 108 28.24 5.21 20.02
N THR A 109 26.94 5.08 20.27
CA THR A 109 26.26 3.78 20.35
C THR A 109 25.28 3.68 19.19
N LYS A 110 24.86 2.45 18.84
CA LYS A 110 23.86 2.24 17.78
C LYS A 110 22.58 3.06 18.00
N MET A 111 22.16 3.21 19.27
CA MET A 111 20.98 3.99 19.62
C MET A 111 21.19 5.49 19.45
N VAL A 112 22.36 6.01 19.84
CA VAL A 112 22.71 7.43 19.65
C VAL A 112 22.79 7.77 18.18
N VAL A 113 23.44 6.93 17.37
CA VAL A 113 23.52 7.11 15.91
C VAL A 113 22.12 7.04 15.28
N PHE A 114 21.28 6.10 15.71
CA PHE A 114 19.90 6.00 15.26
C PHE A 114 19.09 7.27 15.59
N GLN A 115 19.15 7.74 16.83
CA GLN A 115 18.48 8.98 17.26
C GLN A 115 18.99 10.20 16.49
N TYR A 116 20.31 10.29 16.25
CA TYR A 116 20.91 11.34 15.44
C TYR A 116 20.37 11.33 14.01
N LEU A 117 20.38 10.17 13.32
CA LEU A 117 19.87 10.04 11.96
C LEU A 117 18.38 10.36 11.88
N LEU A 118 17.59 9.90 12.86
CA LEU A 118 16.17 10.20 12.95
C LEU A 118 15.91 11.70 13.13
N ALA A 119 16.67 12.37 14.00
CA ALA A 119 16.53 13.79 14.26
C ALA A 119 17.01 14.65 13.06
N LYS A 120 18.15 14.30 12.47
CA LYS A 120 18.74 15.03 11.33
C LYS A 120 17.95 14.83 10.04
N HIS A 121 17.45 13.63 9.80
CA HIS A 121 16.80 13.24 8.55
C HIS A 121 15.38 12.71 8.79
N PHE A 122 14.60 13.44 9.56
CA PHE A 122 13.23 13.06 9.94
C PHE A 122 12.36 12.66 8.74
N TYR A 123 12.39 13.44 7.65
CA TYR A 123 11.60 13.14 6.45
C TYR A 123 12.03 11.83 5.80
N LEU A 124 13.33 11.58 5.63
CA LEU A 124 13.82 10.31 5.07
C LEU A 124 13.49 9.12 5.97
N ALA A 125 13.55 9.30 7.29
CA ALA A 125 13.17 8.27 8.25
C ALA A 125 11.67 7.96 8.16
N SER A 126 10.82 8.98 8.00
CA SER A 126 9.38 8.81 7.78
C SER A 126 9.08 8.07 6.47
N VAL A 127 9.79 8.39 5.38
CA VAL A 127 9.67 7.69 4.10
C VAL A 127 10.09 6.24 4.23
N LEU A 128 11.22 5.94 4.88
CA LEU A 128 11.66 4.58 5.15
C LEU A 128 10.60 3.80 5.92
N LEU A 129 10.04 4.39 6.98
CA LEU A 129 9.00 3.76 7.80
C LEU A 129 7.74 3.45 6.98
N VAL A 130 7.23 4.44 6.25
CA VAL A 130 6.00 4.29 5.44
C VAL A 130 6.22 3.24 4.34
N MET A 131 7.35 3.30 3.63
CA MET A 131 7.66 2.34 2.57
C MET A 131 7.81 0.91 3.11
N ALA A 132 8.43 0.75 4.29
CA ALA A 132 8.60 -0.56 4.91
C ALA A 132 7.26 -1.15 5.37
N ILE A 133 6.38 -0.33 5.97
CA ILE A 133 5.07 -0.78 6.44
C ILE A 133 4.12 -1.09 5.28
N MET A 134 4.08 -0.24 4.25
CA MET A 134 3.20 -0.43 3.10
C MET A 134 3.66 -1.57 2.17
N GLY A 135 4.89 -2.07 2.33
CA GLY A 135 5.44 -3.19 1.56
C GLY A 135 5.14 -4.59 2.10
N ILE A 136 4.47 -4.70 3.26
CA ILE A 136 4.08 -5.97 3.91
C ILE A 136 2.59 -6.22 3.69
#